data_AF-A0A8X6S0L9-F1
#
_entry.id   AF-A0A8X6S0L9-F1
#
_cell.length_a   1.000
_cell.length_b   1.000
_cell.length_c   1.000
_cell.angle_alpha   90.00
_cell.angle_beta   90.00
_cell.angle_gamma   90.00
#
_symmetry.space_group_name_H-M   'P 1'
#
loop_
_entity.id
_entity.type
_entity.pdbx_description
1 polymer ?
#
loop_
_entity_poly.entity_id
_entity_poly.type
_entity_poly.pdbx_seq_one_letter_code
_entity_poly.pdbx_strand_id
1 'polypeptide(L)'
;MQKRSDLSHVQKGRIIGFRAKGGSISETAEFVNCSRAAMEKVYRAWQNGTVQNQRRGKCERAIDDRGKRRLQRCVRADRRATVEQLTTKMNQGATKSVSQTTIQ
;
A
#
# COMPACT_ATOMS: atom_id res chain seq x y z
N MET A 1 -16.90 -10.71 6.30
CA MET A 1 -15.48 -10.27 6.44
C MET A 1 -15.42 -9.09 7.41
N GLN A 2 -14.84 -9.26 8.60
CA GLN A 2 -14.55 -8.11 9.49
C GLN A 2 -13.58 -7.16 8.78
N LYS A 3 -13.92 -5.87 8.71
CA LYS A 3 -13.05 -4.84 8.13
C LYS A 3 -11.73 -4.84 8.91
N ARG A 4 -10.61 -5.10 8.22
CA ARG A 4 -9.26 -4.99 8.78
C ARG A 4 -8.87 -3.52 8.86
N SER A 5 -9.38 -2.83 9.87
CA SER A 5 -8.98 -1.46 10.20
C SER A 5 -7.70 -1.50 11.03
N ASP A 6 -6.75 -0.64 10.71
CA ASP A 6 -5.52 -0.53 11.49
C ASP A 6 -5.81 0.09 12.87
N LEU A 7 -5.03 -0.31 13.88
CA LEU A 7 -5.10 0.29 15.21
C LEU A 7 -4.66 1.76 15.19
N SER A 8 -5.37 2.58 15.96
CA SER A 8 -5.02 3.99 16.16
C SER A 8 -3.69 4.11 16.91
N HIS A 9 -2.99 5.25 16.74
CA HIS A 9 -1.74 5.49 17.45
C HIS A 9 -1.92 5.44 18.98
N VAL A 10 -3.05 5.94 19.48
CA VAL A 10 -3.39 5.91 20.92
C VAL A 10 -3.54 4.47 21.41
N GLN A 11 -4.25 3.61 20.68
CA GLN A 11 -4.40 2.19 21.04
C GLN A 11 -3.04 1.47 21.01
N LYS A 12 -2.20 1.75 20.02
CA LYS A 12 -0.84 1.18 19.96
C LYS A 12 0.02 1.61 21.14
N GLY A 13 -0.06 2.88 21.54
CA GLY A 13 0.64 3.40 22.72
C GLY A 13 0.21 2.67 24.00
N ARG A 14 -1.10 2.43 24.18
CA ARG A 14 -1.62 1.65 25.31
C ARG A 14 -1.08 0.21 25.32
N ILE A 15 -1.07 -0.45 24.16
CA ILE A 15 -0.51 -1.82 24.02
C ILE A 15 0.97 -1.86 24.41
N ILE A 16 1.77 -0.94 23.89
CA ILE A 16 3.22 -0.87 24.16
C ILE A 16 3.47 -0.58 25.64
N GLY A 17 2.80 0.43 26.20
CA GLY A 17 2.99 0.84 27.59
C GLY A 17 2.59 -0.24 28.59
N PHE A 18 1.48 -0.94 28.35
CA PHE A 18 1.03 -2.02 29.22
C PHE A 18 1.96 -3.24 29.14
N ARG A 19 2.43 -3.57 27.94
CA ARG A 19 3.33 -4.71 27.74
C ARG A 19 4.74 -4.44 28.28
N ALA A 20 5.24 -3.22 28.17
CA ALA A 20 6.52 -2.81 28.75
C ALA A 20 6.53 -2.88 30.29
N LYS A 21 5.37 -2.77 30.93
CA LYS A 21 5.19 -2.93 32.39
C LYS A 21 5.01 -4.39 32.84
N GLY A 22 5.12 -5.36 31.94
CA GLY A 22 4.95 -6.78 32.26
C GLY A 22 3.49 -7.27 32.25
N GLY A 23 2.57 -6.48 31.70
CA GLY A 23 1.15 -6.84 31.63
C GLY A 23 0.85 -8.08 30.77
N SER A 24 -0.19 -8.82 31.16
CA SER A 24 -0.59 -10.06 30.50
C SER A 24 -1.21 -9.82 29.11
N ILE A 25 -1.10 -10.79 28.20
CA ILE A 25 -1.59 -10.64 26.80
C ILE A 25 -3.11 -10.52 26.78
N SER A 26 -3.81 -11.35 27.54
CA SER A 26 -5.28 -11.41 27.56
C SER A 26 -5.88 -10.11 28.10
N GLU A 27 -5.35 -9.64 29.21
CA GLU A 27 -5.81 -8.40 29.85
C GLU A 27 -5.59 -7.17 28.96
N THR A 28 -4.45 -7.11 28.24
CA THR A 28 -4.20 -6.03 27.27
C THR A 28 -5.19 -6.07 26.11
N ALA A 29 -5.50 -7.27 25.61
CA ALA A 29 -6.39 -7.47 24.47
C ALA A 29 -7.83 -7.07 24.82
N GLU A 30 -8.29 -7.42 26.02
CA GLU A 30 -9.59 -7.02 26.57
C GLU A 30 -9.65 -5.51 26.81
N PHE A 31 -8.62 -4.92 27.43
CA PHE A 31 -8.56 -3.48 27.72
C PHE A 31 -8.59 -2.60 26.45
N VAL A 32 -7.90 -3.03 25.39
CA VAL A 32 -7.85 -2.28 24.12
C VAL A 32 -8.98 -2.71 23.16
N ASN A 33 -9.75 -3.73 23.53
CA ASN A 33 -10.77 -4.39 22.71
C ASN A 33 -10.22 -4.74 21.31
N CYS A 34 -9.05 -5.37 21.28
CA CYS A 34 -8.36 -5.74 20.05
C CYS A 34 -7.98 -7.21 20.06
N SER A 35 -7.83 -7.83 18.88
CA SER A 35 -7.44 -9.22 18.81
C SER A 35 -6.01 -9.43 19.32
N ARG A 36 -5.75 -10.60 19.94
CA ARG A 36 -4.41 -11.00 20.40
C ARG A 36 -3.37 -10.89 19.28
N ALA A 37 -3.73 -11.26 18.06
CA ALA A 37 -2.86 -11.15 16.88
C ALA A 37 -2.53 -9.69 16.51
N ALA A 38 -3.47 -8.76 16.66
CA ALA A 38 -3.21 -7.33 16.43
C ALA A 38 -2.26 -6.76 17.49
N MET A 39 -2.45 -7.15 18.76
CA MET A 39 -1.59 -6.80 19.87
C MET A 39 -0.14 -7.29 19.64
N GLU A 40 0.04 -8.57 19.30
CA GLU A 40 1.36 -9.14 19.03
C GLU A 40 2.06 -8.46 17.86
N LYS A 41 1.31 -8.13 16.79
CA LYS A 41 1.86 -7.42 15.64
C LYS A 41 2.38 -6.03 16.01
N VAL A 42 1.65 -5.29 16.85
CA VAL A 42 2.09 -3.98 17.35
C VAL A 42 3.33 -4.11 18.23
N TYR A 43 3.34 -5.08 19.14
CA TYR A 43 4.46 -5.27 20.04
C TYR A 43 5.74 -5.66 19.28
N ARG A 44 5.65 -6.61 18.33
CA ARG A 44 6.77 -6.97 17.46
C ARG A 44 7.25 -5.80 16.60
N ALA A 45 6.34 -5.00 16.05
CA ALA A 45 6.72 -3.82 15.29
C ALA A 45 7.50 -2.81 16.16
N TRP A 46 7.05 -2.60 17.40
CA TRP A 46 7.74 -1.73 18.37
C TRP A 46 9.13 -2.25 18.74
N GLN A 47 9.28 -3.56 18.97
CA GLN A 47 10.59 -4.19 19.19
C GLN A 47 11.54 -3.96 18.00
N ASN A 48 10.99 -3.90 16.78
CA ASN A 48 11.73 -3.58 15.56
C ASN A 48 11.89 -2.06 15.32
N GLY A 49 11.57 -1.21 16.30
CA GLY A 49 11.73 0.24 16.22
C GLY A 49 10.63 0.98 15.44
N THR A 50 9.50 0.34 15.12
CA THR A 50 8.42 0.94 14.32
C THR A 50 7.05 0.81 14.97
N VAL A 51 6.34 1.93 15.14
CA VAL A 51 4.95 1.92 15.64
C VAL A 51 3.94 2.32 14.55
N GLN A 52 4.45 2.77 13.40
CA GLN A 52 3.65 3.22 12.27
C GLN A 52 2.98 2.05 11.57
N ASN A 53 1.79 2.29 11.03
CA ASN A 53 1.18 1.31 10.12
C ASN A 53 2.08 1.18 8.90
N GLN A 54 2.50 -0.04 8.59
CA GLN A 54 3.10 -0.31 7.29
C GLN A 54 2.06 0.04 6.23
N ARG A 55 2.27 1.16 5.54
CA ARG A 55 1.48 1.51 4.37
C ARG A 55 1.68 0.34 3.41
N ARG A 56 0.59 -0.33 3.03
CA ARG A 56 0.64 -1.33 1.96
C ARG A 56 1.34 -0.66 0.79
N GLY A 57 2.47 -1.23 0.37
CA GLY A 57 3.29 -0.67 -0.68
C GLY A 57 2.41 -0.28 -1.85
N LYS A 58 2.61 0.94 -2.35
CA LYS A 58 1.99 1.36 -3.61
C LYS A 58 2.55 0.36 -4.62
N CYS A 59 1.74 -0.61 -5.08
CA CYS A 59 2.16 -1.52 -6.14
C CYS A 59 2.78 -0.66 -7.23
N GLU A 60 4.02 -0.96 -7.60
CA GLU A 60 4.74 -0.22 -8.61
C GLU A 60 3.86 -0.25 -9.87
N ARG A 61 3.30 0.90 -10.22
CA ARG A 61 2.37 0.97 -11.35
C ARG A 61 3.21 0.75 -12.60
N ALA A 62 2.74 -0.13 -13.49
CA ALA A 62 3.40 -0.39 -14.77
C ALA A 62 3.63 0.89 -15.60
N ILE A 63 2.83 1.94 -15.36
CA ILE A 63 3.01 3.27 -15.92
C ILE A 63 3.06 4.30 -14.78
N ASP A 64 4.12 5.10 -14.76
CA ASP A 64 4.27 6.25 -13.87
C ASP A 64 3.42 7.46 -14.34
N ASP A 65 3.37 8.53 -13.55
CA ASP A 65 2.52 9.68 -13.91
C ASP A 65 3.01 10.38 -15.19
N ARG A 66 4.31 10.25 -15.52
CA ARG A 66 4.88 10.75 -16.78
C ARG A 66 4.38 9.93 -17.98
N GLY A 67 4.38 8.61 -17.87
CA GLY A 67 3.87 7.70 -18.89
C GLY A 67 2.38 7.91 -19.13
N LYS A 68 1.58 8.18 -18.08
CA LYS A 68 0.17 8.54 -18.24
C LYS A 68 -0.02 9.82 -19.05
N ARG A 69 0.77 10.87 -18.76
CA ARG A 69 0.75 12.13 -19.54
C ARG A 69 1.20 11.91 -20.99
N ARG A 70 2.18 11.03 -21.23
CA ARG A 70 2.61 10.65 -22.58
C ARG A 70 1.46 9.95 -23.33
N LEU A 71 0.81 8.98 -22.72
CA LEU A 71 -0.33 8.27 -23.33
C LEU A 71 -1.46 9.24 -23.69
N GLN A 72 -1.83 10.15 -22.77
CA GLN A 72 -2.84 11.17 -23.05
C GLN A 72 -2.50 12.06 -24.26
N ARG A 73 -1.23 12.45 -24.42
CA ARG A 73 -0.77 13.21 -25.60
C ARG A 73 -0.88 12.37 -26.87
N CYS A 74 -0.48 11.10 -26.84
CA CYS A 74 -0.60 10.20 -27.99
C CYS A 74 -2.05 10.02 -28.45
N VAL A 75 -2.98 9.78 -27.50
CA VAL A 75 -4.41 9.63 -27.80
C VAL A 75 -5.02 10.92 -28.34
N ARG A 76 -4.61 12.08 -27.82
CA ARG A 76 -5.10 13.38 -28.30
C ARG A 76 -4.61 13.71 -29.71
N ALA A 77 -3.37 13.37 -30.03
CA ALA A 77 -2.79 13.56 -31.36
C ALA A 77 -3.44 12.66 -32.41
N ASP A 78 -3.63 11.38 -32.08
CA ASP A 78 -4.15 10.36 -33.00
C ASP A 78 -5.42 9.71 -32.44
N ARG A 79 -6.55 10.43 -32.50
CA ARG A 79 -7.84 9.96 -31.92
C ARG A 79 -8.38 8.67 -32.56
N ARG A 80 -7.86 8.27 -33.72
CA ARG A 80 -8.22 7.04 -34.45
C ARG A 80 -7.19 5.91 -34.28
N ALA A 81 -6.14 6.10 -33.49
CA ALA A 81 -5.09 5.11 -33.31
C ALA A 81 -5.61 3.86 -32.57
N THR A 82 -5.17 2.69 -33.00
CA THR A 82 -5.46 1.42 -32.31
C THR A 82 -4.60 1.26 -31.05
N VAL A 83 -5.03 0.40 -30.12
CA VAL A 83 -4.26 0.10 -28.90
C VAL A 83 -2.86 -0.40 -29.23
N GLU A 84 -2.69 -1.17 -30.31
CA GLU A 84 -1.38 -1.61 -30.82
C GLU A 84 -0.49 -0.44 -31.22
N GLN A 85 -1.03 0.50 -32.00
CA GLN A 85 -0.29 1.68 -32.45
C GLN A 85 0.13 2.55 -31.26
N LEU A 86 -0.76 2.73 -30.28
CA LEU A 86 -0.46 3.46 -29.04
C LEU A 86 0.60 2.74 -28.19
N THR A 87 0.56 1.41 -28.14
CA THR A 87 1.54 0.58 -27.39
C THR A 87 2.93 0.71 -28.00
N THR A 88 3.05 0.57 -29.32
CA THR A 88 4.32 0.76 -30.03
C THR A 88 4.86 2.17 -29.81
N LYS A 89 4.00 3.20 -29.91
CA LYS A 89 4.38 4.60 -29.69
C LYS A 89 4.77 4.90 -28.23
N MET A 90 4.18 4.20 -27.26
CA MET A 90 4.55 4.31 -25.85
C MET A 90 5.89 3.64 -25.54
N ASN A 91 6.18 2.52 -26.19
CA ASN A 91 7.40 1.74 -25.98
C ASN A 91 8.62 2.27 -26.75
N GLN A 92 8.42 3.12 -27.76
CA GLN A 92 9.52 3.84 -28.43
C GLN A 92 10.34 4.65 -27.41
N GLY A 93 11.60 4.26 -27.21
CA GLY A 93 12.53 4.91 -26.29
C GLY A 93 12.21 4.75 -24.80
N ALA A 94 11.36 3.79 -24.42
CA ALA A 94 11.05 3.49 -23.03
C ALA A 94 12.03 2.45 -22.45
N THR A 95 12.42 2.62 -21.18
CA THR A 95 13.27 1.64 -20.47
C THR A 95 12.50 0.42 -19.97
N LYS A 96 11.17 0.54 -19.81
CA LYS A 96 10.25 -0.53 -19.46
C LYS A 96 9.15 -0.59 -20.50
N SER A 97 8.87 -1.77 -21.02
CA SER A 97 7.77 -1.98 -21.97
C SER A 97 6.42 -1.98 -21.26
N VAL A 98 5.41 -1.43 -21.94
CA VAL A 98 4.03 -1.37 -21.51
C VAL A 98 3.23 -2.39 -22.32
N SER A 99 2.38 -3.17 -21.66
CA SER A 99 1.46 -4.11 -22.32
C SER A 99 0.23 -3.39 -22.87
N GLN A 100 -0.41 -3.97 -23.89
CA GLN A 100 -1.67 -3.46 -24.43
C GLN A 100 -2.78 -3.36 -23.37
N THR A 101 -2.83 -4.34 -22.45
CA THR A 101 -3.78 -4.35 -21.31
C THR A 101 -3.60 -3.19 -20.34
N THR A 102 -2.43 -2.54 -20.34
CA THR A 102 -2.16 -1.38 -19.50
C THR A 102 -2.59 -0.07 -20.19
N ILE A 103 -2.82 -0.10 -21.50
CA ILE A 103 -3.17 1.06 -22.33
C ILE A 103 -4.68 1.15 -22.62
N GLN A 104 -5.38 0.01 -22.59
CA GLN A 104 -6.85 -0.10 -22.68
C GLN A 104 -7.55 0.59 -21.50
#